data_AF-A0A2P6P984-F1
#
_entry.id   AF-A0A2P6P984-F1
#
_cell.length_a   1.000
_cell.length_b   1.000
_cell.length_c   1.000
_cell.angle_alpha   90.00
_cell.angle_beta   90.00
_cell.angle_gamma   90.00
#
_symmetry.space_group_name_H-M   'P 1'
#
loop_
_entity.id
_entity.type
_entity.pdbx_description
1 polymer ?
#
loop_
_entity_poly.entity_id
_entity_poly.type
_entity_poly.pdbx_seq_one_letter_code
_entity_poly.pdbx_strand_id
1 'polypeptide(L)'
;MVVELVWKGIEIEFGNNIWHLRSIDISSNSLVGEIPESITSMQNLISLNFSRNKFTGKLPENFGNMKKLESLDLSRNQISGQIPPVFRV
;
A
#
# COMPACT_ATOMS: atom_id res chain seq x y z
N MET A 1 12.90 11.72 -3.02
CA MET A 1 11.47 11.35 -2.95
C MET A 1 11.22 10.95 -1.51
N VAL A 2 10.59 11.84 -0.75
CA VAL A 2 10.20 11.59 0.65
C VAL A 2 8.82 10.94 0.60
N VAL A 3 8.64 9.83 1.31
CA VAL A 3 7.32 9.21 1.49
C VAL A 3 6.92 9.47 2.94
N GLU A 4 5.89 10.29 3.10
CA GLU A 4 5.28 10.55 4.39
C GLU A 4 4.32 9.40 4.73
N LEU A 5 4.56 8.73 5.85
CA LEU A 5 3.64 7.74 6.41
C LEU A 5 3.12 8.28 7.74
N VAL A 6 1.81 8.51 7.81
CA VAL A 6 1.14 8.95 9.04
C VAL A 6 0.61 7.73 9.77
N TRP A 7 1.21 7.39 10.92
CA TRP A 7 0.78 6.25 11.75
C TRP A 7 0.24 6.75 13.10
N LYS A 8 -1.06 6.56 13.36
CA LYS A 8 -1.72 6.94 14.63
C LYS A 8 -1.50 8.41 15.05
N GLY A 9 -1.40 9.33 14.07
CA GLY A 9 -1.12 10.75 14.32
C GLY A 9 0.36 11.05 14.63
N ILE A 10 1.24 10.07 14.49
CA ILE A 10 2.69 10.23 14.53
C ILE A 10 3.17 10.27 13.07
N GLU A 11 3.71 11.40 12.67
CA GLU A 11 4.43 11.55 11.41
C GLU A 11 5.82 10.94 11.60
N ILE A 12 6.11 9.86 10.88
CA ILE A 12 7.45 9.26 10.86
C ILE A 12 8.02 9.51 9.47
N GLU A 13 8.90 10.49 9.39
CA GLU A 13 9.76 10.65 8.23
C GLU A 13 10.85 9.59 8.28
N PHE A 14 10.66 8.52 7.51
CA PHE A 14 11.78 7.65 7.20
C PHE A 14 12.66 8.40 6.19
N GLY A 15 13.84 8.84 6.63
CA GLY A 15 14.88 9.32 5.71
C GLY A 15 15.14 8.31 4.59
N ASN A 16 15.77 8.76 3.50
CA ASN A 16 15.84 8.14 2.17
C ASN A 16 15.92 6.58 2.07
N ASN A 17 16.25 5.81 3.10
CA ASN A 17 16.41 4.35 3.07
C ASN A 17 15.15 3.46 3.06
N ILE A 18 13.93 4.00 2.84
CA ILE A 18 12.68 3.20 2.80
C ILE A 18 12.62 2.15 1.69
N TRP A 19 13.51 2.24 0.70
CA TRP A 19 13.59 1.26 -0.38
C TRP A 19 13.97 -0.13 0.11
N HIS A 20 14.42 -0.29 1.36
CA HIS A 20 14.71 -1.59 1.97
C HIS A 20 13.52 -2.19 2.72
N LEU A 21 12.41 -1.47 2.86
CA LEU A 21 11.23 -2.00 3.53
C LEU A 21 10.70 -3.21 2.75
N ARG A 22 10.62 -4.34 3.45
CA ARG A 22 10.10 -5.60 2.92
C ARG A 22 8.68 -5.87 3.35
N SER A 23 8.22 -5.26 4.44
CA SER A 23 6.86 -5.45 4.93
C SER A 23 6.31 -4.15 5.50
N ILE A 24 5.05 -3.85 5.15
CA ILE A 24 4.26 -2.79 5.75
C ILE A 24 2.96 -3.40 6.24
N ASP A 25 2.66 -3.20 7.52
CA ASP A 25 1.37 -3.53 8.11
C ASP A 25 0.81 -2.28 8.79
N ILE A 26 -0.29 -1.77 8.23
CA ILE A 26 -1.09 -0.67 8.80
C ILE A 26 -2.54 -1.12 9.04
N SER A 27 -2.74 -2.43 9.18
CA SER A 27 -4.06 -3.01 9.35
C SER A 27 -4.73 -2.61 10.66
N SER A 28 -6.05 -2.73 10.69
CA SER A 28 -6.87 -2.47 11.89
C SER A 28 -6.76 -1.04 12.41
N ASN A 29 -6.85 -0.07 11.48
CA ASN A 29 -6.90 1.35 11.81
C ASN A 29 -8.19 1.98 11.24
N SER A 30 -8.32 3.29 11.40
CA SER A 30 -9.41 4.08 10.81
C SER A 30 -8.94 4.94 9.64
N LEU A 31 -7.93 4.48 8.89
CA LEU A 31 -7.40 5.22 7.75
C LEU A 31 -8.44 5.32 6.63
N VAL A 32 -8.51 6.49 6.00
CA VAL A 32 -9.48 6.86 4.96
C VAL A 32 -8.76 7.37 3.71
N GLY A 33 -9.50 7.54 2.62
CA GLY A 33 -8.97 8.03 1.35
C GLY A 33 -8.57 6.90 0.41
N GLU A 34 -7.87 7.23 -0.67
CA GLU A 34 -7.42 6.25 -1.66
C GLU A 34 -6.01 5.75 -1.35
N ILE A 35 -5.66 4.57 -1.87
CA ILE A 35 -4.28 4.08 -1.84
C ILE A 35 -3.47 4.89 -2.86
N PRO A 36 -2.42 5.62 -2.45
CA PRO A 36 -1.68 6.48 -3.36
C PRO A 36 -0.84 5.65 -4.35
N GLU A 37 -0.75 6.11 -5.61
CA GLU A 37 0.06 5.46 -6.66
C GLU A 37 1.53 5.31 -6.26
N SER A 38 2.03 6.20 -5.39
CA SER A 38 3.41 6.16 -4.88
C SER A 38 3.78 4.88 -4.13
N ILE A 39 2.81 4.12 -3.59
CA ILE A 39 3.07 2.82 -2.97
C ILE A 39 3.75 1.84 -3.94
N THR A 40 3.46 1.99 -5.24
CA THR A 40 4.02 1.14 -6.31
C THR A 40 5.51 1.40 -6.55
N SER A 41 6.08 2.49 -6.03
CA SER A 41 7.51 2.78 -6.08
C SER A 41 8.35 1.90 -5.13
N MET A 42 7.70 1.24 -4.17
CA MET A 42 8.35 0.41 -3.15
C MET A 42 8.64 -1.00 -3.67
N GLN A 43 9.54 -1.08 -4.65
CA GLN A 43 9.84 -2.29 -5.44
C GLN A 43 10.43 -3.47 -4.65
N ASN A 44 10.86 -3.26 -3.40
CA ASN A 44 11.40 -4.29 -2.52
C ASN A 44 10.40 -4.85 -1.50
N LEU A 45 9.15 -4.37 -1.49
CA LEU A 45 8.11 -4.91 -0.64
C LEU A 45 7.78 -6.36 -1.02
N ILE A 46 7.68 -7.18 0.01
CA ILE A 46 7.28 -8.59 -0.04
C ILE A 46 5.88 -8.75 0.52
N SER A 47 5.52 -7.97 1.55
CA SER A 47 4.23 -8.06 2.21
C SER A 47 3.60 -6.68 2.45
N LEU A 48 2.34 -6.52 2.05
CA LEU A 48 1.56 -5.29 2.25
C LEU A 48 0.20 -5.65 2.87
N ASN A 49 -0.02 -5.21 4.11
CA ASN A 49 -1.28 -5.43 4.83
C ASN A 49 -1.96 -4.10 5.20
N PHE A 50 -2.98 -3.74 4.43
CA PHE A 50 -3.82 -2.55 4.64
C PHE A 50 -5.23 -2.93 5.14
N SER A 51 -5.43 -4.18 5.54
CA SER A 51 -6.75 -4.71 5.88
C SER A 51 -7.40 -3.98 7.06
N ARG A 52 -8.72 -4.06 7.18
CA ARG A 52 -9.49 -3.48 8.31
C ARG A 52 -9.24 -1.97 8.45
N ASN A 53 -9.43 -1.24 7.35
CA ASN A 53 -9.41 0.22 7.29
C ASN A 53 -10.68 0.72 6.56
N LYS A 54 -10.69 1.99 6.17
CA LYS A 54 -11.76 2.63 5.41
C LYS A 54 -11.24 3.18 4.07
N PHE A 55 -10.24 2.53 3.47
CA PHE A 55 -9.74 2.94 2.15
C PHE A 55 -10.82 2.77 1.08
N THR A 56 -10.90 3.72 0.16
CA THR A 56 -11.87 3.81 -0.93
C THR A 56 -11.16 3.90 -2.29
N GLY A 57 -11.92 4.04 -3.38
CA GLY A 57 -11.38 4.25 -4.73
C GLY A 57 -10.89 2.97 -5.39
N LYS A 58 -10.15 3.13 -6.49
CA LYS A 58 -9.58 2.04 -7.30
C LYS A 58 -8.20 1.63 -6.81
N LEU A 59 -7.77 0.42 -7.18
CA LEU A 59 -6.36 0.03 -7.02
C LEU A 59 -5.47 0.84 -7.98
N PRO A 60 -4.30 1.32 -7.52
CA PRO A 60 -3.23 1.84 -8.38
C PRO A 60 -2.95 0.93 -9.57
N GLU A 61 -2.85 1.52 -10.76
CA GLU A 61 -2.71 0.78 -12.01
C GLU A 61 -1.39 0.01 -12.08
N ASN A 62 -0.35 0.53 -11.40
CA ASN A 62 0.99 -0.06 -11.38
C ASN A 62 1.20 -1.10 -10.26
N PHE A 63 0.16 -1.55 -9.54
CA PHE A 63 0.32 -2.56 -8.48
C PHE A 63 1.00 -3.84 -8.98
N GLY A 64 0.69 -4.31 -10.20
CA GLY A 64 1.32 -5.48 -10.83
C GLY A 64 2.80 -5.28 -11.22
N ASN A 65 3.34 -4.06 -11.10
CA ASN A 65 4.76 -3.79 -11.29
C ASN A 65 5.58 -4.08 -10.03
N MET A 66 4.97 -4.32 -8.87
CA MET A 66 5.66 -4.65 -7.62
C MET A 66 6.11 -6.13 -7.62
N LYS A 67 7.15 -6.45 -8.40
CA LYS A 67 7.55 -7.85 -8.71
C LYS A 67 7.97 -8.73 -7.53
N LYS A 68 8.29 -8.13 -6.39
CA LYS A 68 8.66 -8.84 -5.16
C LYS A 68 7.50 -9.05 -4.19
N LEU A 69 6.33 -8.46 -4.47
CA LEU A 69 5.18 -8.54 -3.58
C LEU A 69 4.58 -9.95 -3.65
N GLU A 70 4.66 -10.68 -2.54
CA GLU A 70 4.16 -12.04 -2.40
C GLU A 70 2.85 -12.09 -1.61
N SER A 71 2.61 -11.11 -0.74
CA SER A 71 1.40 -11.00 0.07
C SER A 71 0.79 -9.60 -0.01
N LEU A 72 -0.50 -9.55 -0.36
CA LEU A 72 -1.30 -8.34 -0.42
C LEU A 72 -2.66 -8.57 0.25
N ASP A 73 -2.86 -7.97 1.43
CA ASP A 73 -4.15 -8.00 2.12
C ASP A 73 -4.78 -6.60 2.17
N LEU A 74 -5.84 -6.45 1.38
CA LEU A 74 -6.67 -5.25 1.31
C LEU A 74 -8.07 -5.48 1.89
N SER A 75 -8.30 -6.63 2.53
CA SER A 75 -9.62 -7.05 2.98
C SER A 75 -10.22 -6.09 4.01
N ARG A 76 -11.55 -6.06 4.11
CA ARG A 76 -12.27 -5.20 5.06
C ARG A 76 -11.92 -3.71 4.88
N ASN A 77 -11.99 -3.25 3.63
CA ASN A 77 -11.97 -1.85 3.18
C ASN A 77 -13.20 -1.57 2.31
N GLN A 78 -13.26 -0.38 1.71
CA GLN A 78 -14.32 0.08 0.79
C GLN A 78 -13.76 0.31 -0.64
N ILE A 79 -12.69 -0.42 -0.99
CA ILE A 79 -12.05 -0.36 -2.31
C ILE A 79 -13.01 -0.94 -3.35
N SER A 80 -13.09 -0.28 -4.51
CA SER A 80 -14.02 -0.59 -5.59
C SER A 80 -13.37 -0.41 -6.96
N GLY A 81 -14.09 -0.69 -8.04
CA GLY A 81 -13.55 -0.61 -9.40
C GLY A 81 -12.92 -1.93 -9.88
N GLN A 82 -12.27 -1.87 -11.04
CA GLN A 82 -11.70 -3.06 -11.69
C GLN A 82 -10.35 -3.43 -11.07
N ILE A 83 -10.07 -4.73 -10.97
CA ILE A 83 -8.73 -5.22 -10.66
C ILE A 83 -7.83 -4.86 -11.85
N PRO A 84 -6.69 -4.16 -11.65
CA PRO A 84 -5.79 -3.80 -12.72
C PRO A 84 -5.34 -5.03 -13.53
N PRO A 85 -5.34 -4.96 -14.87
CA PRO A 85 -5.03 -6.11 -15.73
C PRO A 85 -3.58 -6.61 -15.61
N VAL A 86 -2.72 -5.86 -14.93
CA VAL A 86 -1.34 -6.24 -14.62
C VAL A 86 -1.22 -7.34 -13.57
N PHE A 87 -2.29 -7.65 -12.83
CA PHE A 87 -2.41 -8.87 -12.05
C PHE A 87 -2.69 -10.06 -12.99
N ARG A 88 -1.72 -10.41 -13.84
CA ARG A 88 -1.79 -11.68 -14.56
C ARG A 88 -1.38 -12.78 -13.61
N VAL A 89 -2.38 -13.52 -13.13
CA VAL A 89 -2.23 -14.90 -12.64
C VAL A 89 -1.70 -15.80 -13.76
#